data_AF-A0A5C3NRP5-F1
#
_entry.id   AF-A0A5C3NRP5-F1
#
_cell.length_a   1.000
_cell.length_b   1.000
_cell.length_c   1.000
_cell.angle_alpha   90.00
_cell.angle_beta   90.00
_cell.angle_gamma   90.00
#
_symmetry.space_group_name_H-M   'P 1'
#
loop_
_entity.id
_entity.type
_entity.pdbx_description
1 polymer ?
#
loop_
_entity_poly.entity_id
_entity_poly.type
_entity_poly.pdbx_seq_one_letter_code
_entity_poly.pdbx_strand_id
1 'polypeptide(L)' 'HPETSTYTLDLPPSSNMHPTYHASLLCPYLANDKLHFLAHVYTEPGPIVTLNGQQEYYVKCILD' A
#
# COMPACT_ATOMS: atom_id res chain seq x y z
N HIS A 1 16.70 11.05 -16.58
CA HIS A 1 18.14 10.78 -16.68
C HIS A 1 18.37 9.43 -17.34
N PRO A 2 18.30 9.31 -18.68
CA PRO A 2 18.69 8.07 -19.35
C PRO A 2 20.22 7.84 -19.31
N GLU A 3 20.99 8.92 -19.10
CA GLU A 3 22.47 8.91 -19.01
C GLU A 3 23.01 8.30 -17.72
N THR A 4 22.17 8.18 -16.67
CA THR A 4 22.56 7.61 -15.37
C THR A 4 21.58 6.51 -15.00
N SER A 5 22.08 5.38 -14.48
CA SER A 5 21.24 4.26 -14.02
C SER A 5 20.57 4.58 -12.68
N THR A 6 19.97 5.75 -12.55
CA THR A 6 19.37 6.26 -11.32
C THR A 6 17.95 6.76 -11.58
N TYR A 7 17.06 6.53 -10.64
CA TYR A 7 15.67 6.94 -10.73
C TYR A 7 15.23 7.55 -9.40
N THR A 8 14.45 8.63 -9.48
CA THR A 8 13.91 9.35 -8.33
C THR A 8 12.43 9.03 -8.19
N LEU A 9 12.06 8.40 -7.09
CA LEU A 9 10.68 8.08 -6.75
C LEU A 9 9.94 9.34 -6.29
N ASP A 10 8.68 9.46 -6.68
CA ASP A 10 7.76 10.46 -6.12
C ASP A 10 7.20 9.91 -4.80
N LEU A 11 7.82 10.31 -3.68
CA LEU A 11 7.48 9.83 -2.34
C LEU A 11 6.61 10.87 -1.60
N PRO A 12 5.71 10.43 -0.69
CA PRO A 12 4.93 11.34 0.13
C PRO A 12 5.83 12.30 0.92
N PRO A 13 5.40 13.55 1.18
CA PRO A 13 6.20 14.54 1.91
C PRO A 13 6.57 14.12 3.35
N SER A 14 5.79 13.21 3.94
CA SER A 14 6.03 12.65 5.26
C SER A 14 7.08 11.52 5.29
N SER A 15 7.56 11.09 4.12
CA SER A 15 8.56 10.04 4.02
C SER A 15 9.94 10.55 4.42
N ASN A 16 10.59 9.85 5.35
CA ASN A 16 11.98 10.12 5.74
C ASN A 16 13.00 9.42 4.84
N MET A 17 12.57 8.77 3.76
CA MET A 17 13.44 8.01 2.86
C MET A 17 14.05 8.91 1.78
N HIS A 18 15.30 8.63 1.40
CA HIS A 18 15.90 9.27 0.24
C HIS A 18 15.17 8.83 -1.04
N PRO A 19 14.78 9.73 -1.97
CA PRO A 19 13.92 9.35 -3.09
C PRO A 19 14.68 8.77 -4.28
N THR A 20 16.00 8.96 -4.38
CA THR A 20 16.79 8.54 -5.54
C THR A 20 17.52 7.22 -5.30
N TYR A 21 17.34 6.27 -6.21
CA TYR A 21 17.92 4.92 -6.15
C TYR A 21 18.60 4.55 -7.45
N HIS A 22 19.54 3.60 -7.39
CA HIS A 22 20.06 2.95 -8.59
C HIS A 22 18.99 2.05 -9.21
N ALA A 23 18.91 2.00 -10.55
CA ALA A 23 17.88 1.27 -11.30
C ALA A 23 17.88 -0.24 -11.00
N SER A 24 19.03 -0.82 -10.63
CA SER A 24 19.12 -2.24 -10.21
C SER A 24 18.43 -2.55 -8.89
N LEU A 25 18.09 -1.53 -8.09
CA LEU A 25 17.37 -1.68 -6.83
C LEU A 25 15.86 -1.54 -7.02
N LEU A 26 15.41 -1.14 -8.21
CA LEU A 26 14.00 -0.98 -8.51
C LEU A 26 13.42 -2.27 -9.08
N CYS A 27 12.25 -2.64 -8.59
CA CYS A 27 11.39 -3.62 -9.22
C CYS A 27 10.10 -2.94 -9.70
N PRO A 28 9.53 -3.38 -10.84
CA PRO A 28 8.21 -2.91 -11.22
C PRO A 28 7.20 -3.35 -10.17
N TYR A 29 6.28 -2.46 -9.83
CA TYR A 29 5.14 -2.83 -9.01
C TYR A 29 4.27 -3.82 -9.78
N LEU A 30 4.05 -4.99 -9.18
CA LEU A 30 3.10 -5.99 -9.65
C LEU A 30 2.07 -6.19 -8.54
N ALA A 31 0.80 -5.99 -8.86
CA ALA A 31 -0.27 -6.27 -7.91
C ALA A 31 -0.27 -7.75 -7.54
N ASN A 32 -0.53 -8.07 -6.26
CA ASN A 32 -0.59 -9.45 -5.81
C ASN A 32 -1.73 -10.19 -6.51
N ASP A 33 -1.39 -11.27 -7.21
CA ASP A 33 -2.37 -12.17 -7.80
C ASP A 33 -2.93 -13.12 -6.74
N LYS A 34 -4.11 -12.78 -6.24
CA LYS A 34 -4.82 -13.54 -5.21
C LYS A 34 -5.30 -14.91 -5.69
N LEU A 35 -5.39 -15.15 -7.00
CA LEU A 35 -5.89 -16.43 -7.55
C LEU A 35 -4.79 -17.48 -7.57
N HIS A 36 -3.55 -17.08 -7.88
CA HIS A 36 -2.41 -17.99 -8.00
C HIS A 36 -1.54 -18.03 -6.74
N PHE A 37 -1.57 -16.99 -5.89
CA PHE A 37 -0.73 -16.90 -4.70
C PHE A 37 -1.54 -16.48 -3.46
N LEU A 38 -2.36 -17.40 -2.95
CA LEU A 38 -3.17 -17.20 -1.74
C LEU A 38 -2.34 -16.77 -0.52
N ALA A 39 -1.07 -17.19 -0.44
CA ALA A 39 -0.15 -16.80 0.64
C ALA A 39 0.40 -15.37 0.53
N HIS A 40 0.22 -14.69 -0.61
CA HIS A 40 0.63 -13.29 -0.80
C HIS A 40 -0.48 -12.30 -0.42
N VAL A 41 -1.60 -12.80 0.09
CA VAL A 41 -2.70 -11.96 0.58
C VAL A 41 -2.54 -11.84 2.09
N TYR A 42 -2.32 -10.62 2.57
CA TYR A 42 -2.44 -10.35 4.00
C TYR A 42 -3.83 -10.75 4.46
N THR A 43 -3.91 -11.49 5.56
CA THR A 43 -5.18 -11.71 6.24
C THR A 43 -5.76 -10.34 6.55
N GLU A 44 -6.96 -10.06 6.06
CA GLU A 44 -7.65 -8.83 6.44
C GLU A 44 -7.75 -8.78 7.97
N PRO A 45 -7.55 -7.59 8.57
CA PRO A 45 -7.71 -7.47 10.01
C PRO A 45 -9.09 -8.02 10.39
N GLY A 46 -9.13 -8.78 11.48
CA GLY A 46 -10.40 -9.26 12.03
C GLY A 46 -11.35 -8.08 12.29
N PRO A 47 -12.66 -8.33 12.32
CA PRO A 47 -13.64 -7.30 12.61
C PRO A 47 -13.26 -6.59 13.92
N ILE A 48 -13.36 -5.26 13.93
CA ILE A 48 -13.12 -4.47 15.14
C ILE A 48 -14.23 -4.84 16.13
N VAL A 49 -13.87 -5.55 17.20
CA VAL A 49 -14.79 -5.85 18.29
C VAL A 49 -14.61 -4.75 19.33
N THR A 50 -15.56 -3.81 19.39
CA THR A 50 -15.63 -2.87 20.51
C THR A 50 -15.78 -3.67 21.82
N LEU A 51 -15.35 -3.12 22.96
CA LEU A 51 -15.37 -3.82 24.27
C LEU A 51 -16.73 -4.47 24.61
N ASN A 52 -17.82 -3.95 24.03
CA ASN A 52 -19.21 -4.38 24.24
C ASN A 52 -19.84 -5.09 23.02
N GLY A 53 -19.07 -5.36 21.95
CA GLY A 53 -19.57 -6.01 20.73
C GLY A 53 -20.59 -5.20 19.94
N GLN A 54 -20.58 -3.86 20.03
CA GLN A 54 -21.49 -3.01 19.29
C GLN A 54 -21.25 -3.06 17.79
N GLN A 55 -22.33 -3.06 17.02
CA GLN A 55 -22.33 -3.07 15.56
C GLN A 55 -21.73 -1.79 14.99
N GLU A 56 -20.71 -1.92 14.15
CA GLU A 56 -20.14 -0.80 13.39
C GLU A 56 -20.98 -0.52 12.14
N TYR A 57 -21.09 0.76 11.78
CA TYR A 57 -21.78 1.21 10.57
C TYR A 57 -20.79 1.87 9.63
N TYR A 58 -20.81 1.47 8.36
CA TYR A 58 -20.04 2.14 7.31
C TYR A 58 -20.83 3.33 6.77
N VAL A 59 -20.23 4.53 6.80
CA VAL A 59 -20.81 5.72 6.17
C VAL A 59 -20.61 5.61 4.65
N LYS A 60 -21.71 5.42 3.92
CA LYS A 60 -21.68 5.25 2.46
C LYS A 60 -21.37 6.56 1.71
N CYS A 61 -21.91 7.67 2.19
CA CYS A 61 -21.66 9.01 1.65
C CYS A 61 -22.14 10.07 2.65
N ILE A 62 -21.60 11.29 2.52
CA ILE A 62 -22.13 12.48 3.19
C ILE A 62 -23.22 13.06 2.26
N LEU A 63 -24.35 13.47 2.84
CA LEU A 63 -25.41 14.18 2.11
C LEU A 63 -25.20 15.69 2.32
N ASP A 64 -25.28 16.47 1.24
CA ASP A 64 -25.24 17.95 1.26
C ASP A 64 -26.58 18.55 1.69
#